data_AF-A0A699J542-F1
#
_entry.id   AF-A0A699J542-F1
#
_cell.length_a   1.000
_cell.length_b   1.000
_cell.length_c   1.000
_cell.angle_alpha   90.00
_cell.angle_beta   90.00
_cell.angle_gamma   90.00
#
_symmetry.space_group_name_H-M   'P 1'
#
loop_
_entity.id
_entity.type
_entity.pdbx_description
1 polymer ?
#
loop_
_entity_poly.entity_id
_entity_poly.type
_entity_poly.pdbx_seq_one_letter_code
_entity_poly.pdbx_strand_id
1 'polypeptide(L)'
;RCLADEELVIPLDDVKIDDKLHFIEEPVKIMDQEVKQLKQSRIPIVKVRWNSKRGPEYTWKREDQMWKKYPHLFDFNKKRTLR
;
A
#
# COMPACT_ATOMS: atom_id res chain seq x y z
N ARG A 1 -7.78 20.13 -30.92
CA ARG A 1 -8.86 19.18 -30.56
C ARG A 1 -8.30 18.28 -29.49
N CYS A 2 -8.62 18.53 -28.23
CA CYS A 2 -8.17 17.70 -27.13
C CYS A 2 -9.15 16.53 -27.02
N LEU A 3 -8.65 15.30 -27.14
CA LEU A 3 -9.40 14.09 -26.82
C LEU A 3 -9.44 14.02 -25.29
N ALA A 4 -10.52 14.51 -24.69
CA ALA A 4 -10.79 14.18 -23.30
C ALA A 4 -11.27 12.72 -23.31
N ASP A 5 -10.49 11.81 -22.73
CA ASP A 5 -10.90 10.43 -22.50
C ASP A 5 -12.25 10.41 -21.77
N GLU A 6 -13.31 10.09 -22.49
CA GLU A 6 -14.68 9.91 -21.98
C GLU A 6 -14.80 8.65 -21.09
N GLU A 7 -13.71 7.90 -20.89
CA GLU A 7 -13.66 6.63 -20.15
C GLU A 7 -13.03 6.75 -18.75
N LEU A 8 -13.01 7.95 -18.16
CA LEU A 8 -12.55 8.17 -16.77
C LEU A 8 -13.70 8.28 -15.76
N VAL A 9 -14.91 7.87 -16.12
CA VAL A 9 -16.05 7.83 -15.19
C VAL A 9 -16.01 6.52 -14.41
N ILE A 10 -15.40 6.55 -13.22
CA ILE A 10 -15.50 5.44 -12.26
C ILE A 10 -16.94 5.45 -11.71
N PRO A 11 -17.73 4.37 -11.87
CA PRO A 11 -19.06 4.29 -11.29
C PRO A 11 -19.00 4.45 -9.76
N LEU A 12 -19.93 5.23 -9.19
CA LEU A 12 -19.96 5.54 -7.74
C LEU A 12 -20.18 4.30 -6.87
N ASP A 13 -20.98 3.32 -7.32
CA ASP A 13 -21.14 2.01 -6.68
C ASP A 13 -19.80 1.27 -6.53
N ASP A 14 -18.86 1.65 -7.38
CA ASP A 14 -17.54 1.11 -7.41
C ASP A 14 -16.50 1.94 -6.65
N VAL A 15 -16.83 2.83 -5.72
CA VAL A 15 -15.77 3.42 -4.87
C VAL A 15 -16.14 3.36 -3.40
N LYS A 16 -15.42 2.52 -2.64
CA LYS A 16 -15.42 2.61 -1.18
C LYS A 16 -14.66 3.88 -0.82
N ILE A 17 -15.41 4.91 -0.48
CA ILE A 17 -14.92 6.19 -0.01
C ILE A 17 -15.20 6.28 1.50
N ASP A 18 -14.24 6.76 2.27
CA ASP A 18 -14.48 7.06 3.70
C ASP A 18 -15.35 8.33 3.85
N ASP A 19 -15.85 8.60 5.06
CA ASP A 19 -16.68 9.80 5.35
C ASP A 19 -15.94 11.14 5.06
N LYS A 20 -14.65 11.07 4.72
CA LYS A 20 -13.78 12.20 4.36
C LYS A 20 -13.42 12.22 2.86
N LEU A 21 -14.13 11.45 2.02
CA LEU A 21 -13.92 11.38 0.57
C LEU A 21 -12.59 10.73 0.12
N HIS A 22 -11.91 9.94 0.96
CA HIS A 22 -10.70 9.22 0.55
C HIS A 22 -11.04 7.84 -0.03
N PHE A 23 -10.35 7.47 -1.12
CA PHE A 23 -10.34 6.10 -1.62
C PHE A 23 -9.86 5.13 -0.53
N ILE A 24 -10.70 4.18 -0.15
CA ILE A 24 -10.36 3.12 0.81
C ILE A 24 -9.60 2.02 0.04
N GLU A 25 -8.28 2.17 -0.04
CA GLU A 25 -7.39 1.10 -0.48
C GLU A 25 -7.15 0.13 0.68
N GLU A 26 -7.70 -1.09 0.57
CA GLU A 26 -7.51 -2.14 1.58
C GLU A 26 -6.19 -2.89 1.32
N PRO A 27 -5.20 -2.83 2.23
CA PRO A 27 -3.97 -3.59 2.07
C PRO A 27 -4.23 -5.08 2.31
N VAL A 28 -3.83 -5.90 1.35
CA VAL A 28 -4.09 -7.35 1.39
C VAL A 28 -3.02 -8.10 2.13
N LYS A 29 -1.75 -7.83 1.77
CA LYS A 29 -0.59 -8.51 2.34
C LYS A 29 0.70 -7.76 2.05
N ILE A 30 1.69 -8.01 2.90
CA ILE A 30 3.08 -7.65 2.62
C ILE A 30 3.66 -8.71 1.68
N MET A 31 4.14 -8.26 0.53
CA MET A 31 4.72 -9.09 -0.50
C MET A 31 6.23 -9.24 -0.35
N ASP A 32 6.89 -8.18 0.12
CA ASP A 32 8.34 -8.11 0.21
C ASP A 32 8.79 -7.09 1.25
N GLN A 33 10.06 -7.17 1.67
CA GLN A 33 10.68 -6.30 2.66
C GLN A 33 12.11 -5.95 2.22
N GLU A 34 12.45 -4.67 2.29
CA GLU A 34 13.78 -4.18 1.92
C GLU A 34 14.23 -3.13 2.94
N VAL A 35 15.53 -2.98 3.15
CA VAL A 35 16.11 -1.90 3.94
C VAL A 35 16.83 -0.94 3.02
N LYS A 36 16.28 0.27 2.85
CA LYS A 36 16.98 1.33 2.14
C LYS A 36 18.09 1.90 3.00
N GLN A 37 19.33 1.76 2.53
CA GLN A 37 20.49 2.38 3.15
C GLN A 37 20.65 3.81 2.63
N LEU A 38 20.66 4.76 3.54
CA LEU A 38 21.04 6.15 3.31
C LEU A 38 22.41 6.40 3.99
N LYS A 39 23.03 7.55 3.70
CA LYS A 39 24.36 7.90 4.23
C LYS A 39 24.51 7.75 5.75
N GLN A 40 23.43 7.96 6.51
CA GLN A 40 23.44 7.94 7.98
C GLN A 40 22.34 7.07 8.59
N SER A 41 21.50 6.43 7.79
CA SER A 41 20.34 5.71 8.32
C SER A 41 19.95 4.52 7.47
N ARG A 42 19.23 3.59 8.10
CA ARG A 42 18.65 2.42 7.47
C ARG A 42 17.15 2.49 7.66
N ILE A 43 16.39 2.51 6.56
CA ILE A 43 14.94 2.66 6.58
C ILE A 43 14.31 1.36 6.07
N PRO A 44 13.71 0.54 6.96
CA PRO A 44 12.93 -0.61 6.55
C PRO A 44 11.67 -0.17 5.81
N ILE A 45 11.49 -0.71 4.62
CA ILE A 45 10.34 -0.51 3.76
C ILE A 45 9.74 -1.87 3.38
N VAL A 46 8.43 -1.91 3.21
CA VAL A 46 7.67 -3.10 2.87
C VAL A 46 6.90 -2.86 1.58
N LYS A 47 6.88 -3.84 0.69
CA LYS A 47 6.06 -3.83 -0.51
C LYS A 47 4.68 -4.36 -0.14
N VAL A 48 3.68 -3.51 -0.26
CA VAL A 48 2.30 -3.82 0.11
C VAL A 48 1.50 -4.05 -1.16
N ARG A 49 0.76 -5.15 -1.22
CA ARG A 49 -0.27 -5.37 -2.23
C ARG A 49 -1.58 -4.76 -1.75
N TRP A 50 -2.18 -3.92 -2.57
CA TRP A 50 -3.48 -3.30 -2.30
C TRP A 50 -4.57 -3.96 -3.15
N ASN A 51 -5.77 -4.09 -2.59
CA ASN A 51 -6.95 -4.49 -3.35
C ASN A 51 -7.60 -3.22 -3.93
N SER A 52 -6.95 -2.65 -4.96
CA SER A 52 -7.53 -1.54 -5.73
C SER A 52 -8.44 -2.10 -6.82
N LYS A 53 -9.44 -1.30 -7.22
CA LYS A 53 -10.40 -1.68 -8.26
C LYS A 53 -9.83 -1.65 -9.66
N ARG A 54 -8.75 -0.90 -9.85
CA ARG A 54 -7.98 -0.89 -11.12
C ARG A 54 -7.06 -2.11 -11.25
N GLY A 55 -7.07 -3.00 -10.25
CA GLY A 55 -6.23 -4.20 -10.19
C GLY A 55 -5.30 -4.19 -8.98
N PRO A 56 -4.48 -5.25 -8.83
CA PRO A 56 -3.52 -5.32 -7.74
C PRO A 56 -2.45 -4.24 -7.91
N GLU A 57 -2.48 -3.27 -7.00
CA GLU A 57 -1.47 -2.23 -6.93
C GLU A 57 -0.39 -2.60 -5.91
N TYR A 58 0.83 -2.15 -6.16
CA TYR A 58 1.98 -2.42 -5.31
C TYR A 58 2.69 -1.12 -4.97
N THR A 59 2.77 -0.80 -3.68
CA THR A 59 3.50 0.37 -3.22
C THR A 59 4.47 0.02 -2.11
N TRP A 60 5.59 0.73 -2.08
CA TRP A 60 6.56 0.65 -0.99
C TRP A 60 6.18 1.65 0.10
N LYS A 61 5.95 1.15 1.31
CA LYS A 61 5.65 1.96 2.49
C LYS A 61 6.68 1.67 3.57
N ARG A 62 6.88 2.63 4.48
CA ARG A 62 7.73 2.40 5.64
C ARG A 62 7.13 1.32 6.55
N GLU A 63 7.98 0.42 7.04
CA GLU A 63 7.55 -0.67 7.92
C GLU A 63 6.81 -0.14 9.16
N ASP A 64 7.35 0.90 9.81
CA ASP A 64 6.79 1.44 11.05
C ASP A 64 5.37 2.00 10.89
N GLN A 65 5.06 2.57 9.73
CA GLN A 65 3.73 3.10 9.43
C GLN A 65 2.73 1.96 9.20
N MET A 66 3.14 0.96 8.42
CA MET A 66 2.32 -0.21 8.17
C MET A 66 2.08 -1.00 9.45
N TRP A 67 3.08 -1.09 10.34
CA TRP A 67 2.93 -1.76 11.63
C TRP A 67 1.90 -1.07 12.53
N LYS A 68 1.93 0.26 12.59
CA LYS A 68 0.98 1.03 13.41
C LYS A 68 -0.45 0.94 12.89
N LYS A 69 -0.64 1.00 11.56
CA LYS A 69 -1.96 1.06 10.95
C LYS A 69 -2.56 -0.32 10.67
N TYR A 70 -1.72 -1.29 10.34
CA TYR A 70 -2.12 -2.64 9.92
C TYR A 70 -1.21 -3.73 10.52
N PRO A 71 -1.15 -3.83 11.86
CA PRO A 71 -0.28 -4.81 12.53
C PRO A 71 -0.59 -6.25 12.14
N HIS A 72 -1.84 -6.55 11.79
CA HIS A 72 -2.29 -7.89 11.37
C HIS A 72 -1.68 -8.37 10.04
N LEU A 73 -1.12 -7.48 9.22
CA LEU A 73 -0.46 -7.85 7.96
C LEU A 73 0.95 -8.43 8.16
N PHE A 74 1.48 -8.31 9.37
CA PHE A 74 2.81 -8.79 9.70
C PHE A 74 2.71 -10.16 10.39
N ASP A 75 3.36 -11.16 9.79
CA ASP A 75 3.54 -12.45 10.42
C ASP A 75 4.51 -12.31 11.61
N PHE A 76 4.00 -12.25 12.84
CA PHE A 76 4.83 -12.26 14.05
C PHE A 76 5.77 -13.48 14.13
N ASN A 77 5.46 -14.56 13.40
CA ASN A 77 6.22 -15.81 13.37
C ASN A 77 7.38 -15.83 12.37
N LYS A 78 7.48 -14.87 11.43
CA LYS A 78 8.71 -14.70 10.64
C LYS A 78 9.69 -13.89 11.47
N LYS A 79 10.45 -14.59 12.31
CA LYS A 79 11.55 -14.01 13.09
C LYS A 79 12.36 -13.08 12.19
N ARG A 80 12.41 -11.81 12.58
CA ARG A 80 13.23 -10.76 12.01
C ARG A 80 14.67 -11.26 11.89
N THR A 81 15.04 -11.75 10.71
CA THR A 81 16.44 -12.03 10.40
C THR A 81 17.04 -10.70 9.98
N LEU A 82 17.33 -9.82 10.95
CA LEU A 82 18.31 -8.76 10.73
C LEU A 82 19.65 -9.46 10.51
N ARG A 83 20.09 -9.56 9.26
CA ARG A 83 21.51 -9.66 8.93
C ARG A 83 22.08 -8.26 8.81
#